data_AF-W2VMB4-F1
#
_entry.id   AF-W2VMB4-F1
#
_cell.length_a   1.000
_cell.length_b   1.000
_cell.length_c   1.000
_cell.angle_alpha   90.00
_cell.angle_beta   90.00
_cell.angle_gamma   90.00
#
_symmetry.space_group_name_H-M   'P 1'
#
loop_
_entity.id
_entity.type
_entity.pdbx_description
1 polymer ?
#
loop_
_entity_poly.entity_id
_entity_poly.type
_entity_poly.pdbx_seq_one_letter_code
_entity_poly.pdbx_strand_id
1 'polypeptide(L)'
;MDNKQEMLDCITGYVPALMNASGYSVIPYYNLDNNTISRIKEYFSYDISGDDIVALISTSVMDPGKTGLVFTTSAVYTRDWGFFPDTDENWYWDADDATFSSSNDFEVYVLQLIMKDLFDISMNGIVEGFKDVTNATKDIAQGFKDLFDALGNLDK
;
A
#
# COMPACT_ATOMS: atom_id res chain seq x y z
N MET A 1 7.43 -11.56 4.86
CA MET A 1 6.48 -10.84 5.72
C MET A 1 5.23 -10.59 4.88
N ASP A 2 4.07 -10.20 5.44
CA ASP A 2 2.99 -9.71 4.57
C ASP A 2 3.41 -8.34 4.03
N ASN A 3 3.58 -8.20 2.71
CA ASN A 3 3.95 -6.93 2.07
C ASN A 3 3.05 -5.78 2.56
N LYS A 4 1.76 -6.05 2.77
CA LYS A 4 0.80 -5.06 3.25
C LYS A 4 1.13 -4.57 4.67
N GLN A 5 1.65 -5.44 5.52
CA GLN A 5 2.12 -5.07 6.86
C GLN A 5 3.44 -4.28 6.78
N GLU A 6 4.38 -4.65 5.91
CA GLU A 6 5.62 -3.89 5.73
C GLU A 6 5.33 -2.46 5.27
N MET A 7 4.38 -2.29 4.35
CA MET A 7 3.92 -0.98 3.90
C MET A 7 3.30 -0.17 5.03
N LEU A 8 2.48 -0.79 5.89
CA LEU A 8 1.90 -0.13 7.05
C LEU A 8 2.99 0.32 8.05
N ASP A 9 3.98 -0.53 8.32
CA ASP A 9 5.09 -0.22 9.21
C ASP A 9 5.92 0.96 8.66
N CYS A 10 6.16 0.97 7.33
CA CYS A 10 6.79 2.09 6.63
C CYS A 10 6.00 3.39 6.81
N ILE A 11 4.70 3.39 6.47
CA ILE A 11 3.83 4.56 6.59
C ILE A 11 3.86 5.09 8.03
N THR A 12 3.59 4.22 9.01
CA THR A 12 3.51 4.59 10.43
C THR A 12 4.82 5.16 10.97
N GLY A 13 5.97 4.67 10.49
CA GLY A 13 7.29 5.21 10.82
C GLY A 13 7.51 6.65 10.34
N TYR A 14 6.94 7.02 9.19
CA TYR A 14 7.06 8.38 8.64
C TYR A 14 6.03 9.37 9.17
N VAL A 15 4.91 8.92 9.73
CA VAL A 15 3.80 9.80 10.14
C VAL A 15 4.23 11.03 10.96
N PRO A 16 5.13 10.92 11.97
CA PRO A 16 5.57 12.08 12.75
C PRO A 16 6.29 13.17 11.94
N ALA A 17 6.94 12.79 10.84
CA ALA A 17 7.59 13.72 9.91
C ALA A 17 6.66 14.16 8.78
N LEU A 18 5.65 13.35 8.44
CA LEU A 18 4.70 13.62 7.38
C LEU A 18 3.67 14.68 7.79
N MET A 19 3.07 14.54 8.96
CA MET A 19 1.91 15.34 9.34
C MET A 19 2.32 16.60 10.12
N ASN A 20 1.87 17.76 9.65
CA ASN A 20 2.13 19.04 10.31
C ASN A 20 1.11 19.36 11.43
N ALA A 21 -0.12 18.83 11.30
CA ALA A 21 -1.18 19.05 12.27
C ALA A 21 -1.08 18.09 13.47
N SER A 22 -1.33 18.58 14.69
CA SER A 22 -1.24 17.78 15.93
C SER A 22 -2.49 16.94 16.24
N GLY A 23 -3.36 16.69 15.26
CA GLY A 23 -4.72 16.15 15.46
C GLY A 23 -5.12 15.06 14.47
N TYR A 24 -4.19 14.21 14.06
CA TYR A 24 -4.45 13.07 13.16
C TYR A 24 -4.61 11.74 13.89
N SER A 25 -5.34 10.84 13.24
CA SER A 25 -5.46 9.43 13.55
C SER A 25 -4.89 8.63 12.38
N VAL A 26 -4.14 7.58 12.70
CA VAL A 26 -3.71 6.58 11.72
C VAL A 26 -4.56 5.34 11.94
N ILE A 27 -5.33 4.96 10.93
CA ILE A 27 -6.21 3.80 10.96
C ILE A 27 -5.63 2.74 10.01
N PRO A 28 -5.07 1.65 10.55
CA PRO A 28 -4.48 0.58 9.73
C PRO A 28 -5.56 -0.27 9.05
N TYR A 29 -5.18 -0.97 7.97
CA TYR A 29 -6.10 -1.78 7.16
C TYR A 29 -6.94 -2.78 7.96
N TYR A 30 -6.39 -3.38 9.01
CA TYR A 30 -7.10 -4.37 9.84
C TYR A 30 -8.13 -3.75 10.80
N ASN A 31 -8.17 -2.41 10.91
CA ASN A 31 -9.13 -1.66 11.73
C ASN A 31 -10.14 -0.85 10.88
N LEU A 32 -10.14 -1.00 9.55
CA LEU A 32 -11.09 -0.31 8.69
C LEU A 32 -12.41 -1.09 8.63
N ASP A 33 -13.48 -0.48 9.13
CA ASP A 33 -14.83 -1.03 8.98
C ASP A 33 -15.46 -0.67 7.62
N ASN A 34 -16.53 -1.37 7.26
CA ASN A 34 -17.22 -1.15 5.98
C ASN A 34 -17.74 0.28 5.80
N ASN A 35 -18.06 0.97 6.89
CA ASN A 35 -18.51 2.35 6.84
C ASN A 35 -17.34 3.29 6.47
N THR A 36 -16.20 3.12 7.12
CA THR A 36 -14.96 3.86 6.84
C THR A 36 -14.52 3.64 5.41
N ILE A 37 -14.54 2.39 4.92
CA ILE A 37 -14.21 2.08 3.51
C ILE A 37 -15.21 2.75 2.56
N SER A 38 -16.50 2.75 2.89
CA SER A 38 -17.53 3.41 2.06
C SER A 38 -17.29 4.92 1.97
N ARG A 39 -16.91 5.56 3.08
CA ARG A 39 -16.55 6.99 3.11
C ARG A 39 -15.25 7.29 2.37
N ILE A 40 -14.25 6.40 2.46
CA ILE A 40 -13.03 6.50 1.64
C ILE A 40 -13.39 6.53 0.16
N LYS A 41 -14.27 5.61 -0.28
CA LYS A 41 -14.72 5.57 -1.67
C LYS A 41 -15.49 6.82 -2.10
N GLU A 42 -16.42 7.27 -1.25
CA GLU A 42 -17.23 8.46 -1.51
C GLU A 42 -16.38 9.72 -1.64
N TYR A 43 -15.37 9.87 -0.79
CA TYR A 43 -14.58 11.09 -0.75
C TYR A 43 -13.31 11.04 -1.59
N PHE A 44 -12.67 9.91 -1.83
CA PHE A 44 -11.44 9.86 -2.62
C PHE A 44 -11.69 9.35 -4.03
N SER A 45 -12.12 8.09 -4.14
CA SER A 45 -12.46 7.49 -5.44
C SER A 45 -13.25 6.20 -5.22
N TYR A 46 -14.32 6.02 -6.00
CA TYR A 46 -15.13 4.80 -5.98
C TYR A 46 -14.37 3.56 -6.47
N ASP A 47 -13.26 3.77 -7.18
CA ASP A 47 -12.42 2.69 -7.75
C ASP A 47 -11.46 2.08 -6.72
N ILE A 48 -11.28 2.70 -5.55
CA ILE A 48 -10.43 2.16 -4.48
C ILE A 48 -11.03 0.86 -3.95
N SER A 49 -10.33 -0.26 -4.11
CA SER A 49 -10.73 -1.51 -3.46
C SER A 49 -10.44 -1.45 -1.96
N GLY A 50 -11.36 -1.94 -1.13
CA GLY A 50 -11.14 -2.03 0.33
C GLY A 50 -9.96 -2.95 0.68
N ASP A 51 -9.76 -4.00 -0.12
CA ASP A 51 -8.67 -4.96 0.05
C ASP A 51 -7.29 -4.36 -0.29
N ASP A 52 -7.25 -3.26 -1.04
CA ASP A 52 -5.99 -2.59 -1.41
C ASP A 52 -5.59 -1.51 -0.39
N ILE A 53 -6.50 -1.08 0.50
CA ILE A 53 -6.19 -0.02 1.47
C ILE A 53 -5.21 -0.55 2.52
N VAL A 54 -4.08 0.15 2.70
CA VAL A 54 -3.04 -0.14 3.70
C VAL A 54 -3.26 0.68 4.97
N ALA A 55 -3.50 1.99 4.82
CA ALA A 55 -3.73 2.90 5.94
C ALA A 55 -4.55 4.11 5.52
N LEU A 56 -5.37 4.61 6.44
CA LEU A 56 -5.96 5.94 6.38
C LEU A 56 -5.28 6.82 7.43
N ILE A 57 -4.69 7.94 7.00
CA ILE A 57 -4.29 9.03 7.90
C ILE A 57 -5.35 10.11 7.79
N SER A 58 -6.02 10.42 8.90
CA SER A 58 -7.07 11.42 8.88
C SER A 58 -7.05 12.29 10.12
N THR A 59 -7.23 13.59 9.94
CA THR A 59 -7.35 14.58 11.02
C THR A 59 -8.73 14.68 11.67
N SER A 60 -9.67 13.81 11.27
CA SER A 60 -10.93 13.52 12.00
C SER A 60 -11.79 12.37 11.42
N VAL A 61 -11.24 11.56 10.51
CA VAL A 61 -11.93 10.48 9.78
C VAL A 61 -13.10 11.01 8.91
N MET A 62 -12.88 12.17 8.28
CA MET A 62 -13.75 12.84 7.29
C MET A 62 -14.77 13.84 7.84
N ASP A 63 -14.33 14.84 8.63
CA ASP A 63 -15.11 16.08 8.70
C ASP A 63 -14.79 16.95 7.48
N PRO A 64 -15.79 17.60 6.86
CA PRO A 64 -15.55 18.58 5.80
C PRO A 64 -14.57 19.67 6.27
N GLY A 65 -13.48 19.88 5.52
CA GLY A 65 -12.51 20.94 5.76
C GLY A 65 -11.15 20.52 6.34
N LYS A 66 -10.82 19.21 6.43
CA LYS A 66 -9.50 18.75 6.89
C LYS A 66 -8.88 17.67 6.01
N THR A 67 -7.56 17.68 5.85
CA THR A 67 -6.82 16.77 4.95
C THR A 67 -6.98 15.29 5.34
N GLY A 68 -7.10 14.42 4.34
CA GLY A 68 -7.00 12.97 4.52
C GLY A 68 -6.05 12.36 3.49
N LEU A 69 -5.30 11.34 3.92
CA LEU A 69 -4.46 10.52 3.06
C LEU A 69 -4.90 9.07 3.13
N VAL A 70 -5.14 8.45 1.98
CA VAL A 70 -5.44 7.03 1.86
C VAL A 70 -4.30 6.37 1.10
N PHE A 71 -3.55 5.51 1.79
CA PHE A 71 -2.52 4.69 1.19
C PHE A 71 -3.14 3.37 0.75
N THR A 72 -2.96 3.02 -0.52
CA THR A 72 -3.26 1.68 -1.05
C THR A 72 -1.96 0.91 -1.27
N THR A 73 -2.07 -0.30 -1.83
CA THR A 73 -0.93 -1.14 -2.21
C THR A 73 -0.13 -0.57 -3.39
N SER A 74 -0.65 0.42 -4.11
CA SER A 74 -0.03 0.92 -5.36
C SER A 74 -0.04 2.45 -5.52
N ALA A 75 -0.88 3.16 -4.77
CA ALA A 75 -1.03 4.60 -4.88
C ALA A 75 -1.35 5.23 -3.52
N VAL A 76 -1.11 6.53 -3.42
CA VAL A 76 -1.66 7.36 -2.35
C VAL A 76 -2.66 8.34 -2.93
N TYR A 77 -3.79 8.46 -2.24
CA TYR A 77 -4.80 9.46 -2.53
C TYR A 77 -4.74 10.53 -1.44
N THR A 78 -4.70 11.79 -1.85
CA THR A 78 -4.79 12.94 -0.94
C THR A 78 -6.00 13.76 -1.29
N ARG A 79 -6.69 14.26 -0.27
CA ARG A 79 -7.87 15.09 -0.47
C ARG A 79 -7.69 16.44 0.18
N ASP A 80 -7.72 17.47 -0.66
CA ASP A 80 -7.82 18.86 -0.25
C ASP A 80 -9.29 19.20 -0.03
N TRP A 81 -9.60 19.80 1.11
CA TRP A 81 -10.94 20.23 1.50
C TRP A 81 -11.09 21.74 1.53
N GLY A 82 -10.28 22.45 0.74
CA GLY A 82 -10.43 23.87 0.46
C GLY A 82 -11.79 24.23 -0.15
N PHE A 83 -11.94 25.47 -0.63
CA PHE A 83 -13.23 25.96 -1.13
C PHE A 83 -13.82 25.10 -2.27
N PHE A 84 -12.94 24.50 -3.09
CA PHE A 84 -13.29 23.45 -4.03
C PHE A 84 -12.51 22.18 -3.63
N PRO A 85 -13.16 21.19 -3.01
CA PRO A 85 -12.47 19.96 -2.64
C PRO A 85 -11.98 19.23 -3.89
N ASP A 86 -10.73 18.80 -3.86
CA ASP A 86 -10.10 18.04 -4.94
C ASP A 86 -9.38 16.81 -4.39
N THR A 87 -9.20 15.81 -5.24
CA THR A 87 -8.50 14.58 -4.89
C THR A 87 -7.37 14.33 -5.86
N ASP A 88 -6.16 14.25 -5.32
CA ASP A 88 -4.98 13.87 -6.07
C ASP A 88 -4.76 12.36 -5.90
N GLU A 89 -4.57 11.66 -7.02
CA GLU A 89 -4.15 10.26 -7.06
C GLU A 89 -2.71 10.21 -7.58
N ASN A 90 -1.80 9.65 -6.77
CA ASN A 90 -0.40 9.54 -7.14
C ASN A 90 0.08 8.10 -6.97
N TRP A 91 0.56 7.50 -8.07
CA TRP A 91 1.07 6.15 -8.09
C TRP A 91 2.50 6.09 -7.55
N TYR A 92 2.84 5.03 -6.78
CA TYR A 92 4.16 4.92 -6.16
C TYR A 92 5.30 4.83 -7.17
N TRP A 93 5.07 4.24 -8.34
CA TRP A 93 6.07 4.14 -9.41
C TRP A 93 6.43 5.50 -10.04
N ASP A 94 5.62 6.53 -9.80
CA ASP A 94 5.75 7.88 -10.37
C ASP A 94 5.96 8.95 -9.27
N ALA A 95 6.61 8.56 -8.17
CA ALA A 95 6.76 9.42 -6.99
C ALA A 95 7.51 10.74 -7.26
N ASP A 96 8.38 10.77 -8.27
CA ASP A 96 9.15 11.98 -8.62
C ASP A 96 8.29 13.05 -9.31
N ASP A 97 7.29 12.62 -10.08
CA ASP A 97 6.37 13.50 -10.81
C ASP A 97 5.04 13.70 -10.06
N ALA A 98 4.93 13.16 -8.83
CA ALA A 98 3.75 13.27 -8.00
C ALA A 98 3.38 14.73 -7.69
N THR A 99 2.13 15.08 -7.95
CA THR A 99 1.60 16.43 -7.71
C THR A 99 0.54 16.41 -6.63
N PHE A 100 0.56 17.44 -5.79
CA PHE A 100 -0.41 17.61 -4.72
C PHE A 100 -0.96 19.03 -4.76
N SER A 101 -2.25 19.15 -4.49
CA SER A 101 -2.93 20.41 -4.18
C SER A 101 -2.23 21.20 -3.06
N SER A 102 -2.37 22.53 -3.01
CA SER A 102 -1.49 23.39 -2.18
C SER A 102 -1.88 23.53 -0.70
N SER A 103 -3.06 23.07 -0.27
CA SER A 103 -3.64 23.37 1.05
C SER A 103 -3.31 22.34 2.13
N ASN A 104 -2.36 21.45 1.88
CA ASN A 104 -2.18 20.22 2.64
C ASN A 104 -1.71 20.41 4.08
N ASP A 105 -2.22 19.56 4.99
CA ASP A 105 -1.74 19.44 6.37
C ASP A 105 -0.51 18.50 6.51
N PHE A 106 0.19 18.21 5.41
CA PHE A 106 1.33 17.30 5.35
C PHE A 106 2.51 17.85 4.55
N GLU A 107 3.69 17.34 4.85
CA GLU A 107 4.94 17.64 4.14
C GLU A 107 5.04 16.85 2.85
N VAL A 108 4.88 17.54 1.71
CA VAL A 108 4.90 16.95 0.36
C VAL A 108 6.17 16.13 0.11
N TYR A 109 7.34 16.66 0.50
CA TYR A 109 8.61 15.96 0.29
C TYR A 109 8.67 14.65 1.07
N VAL A 110 8.14 14.62 2.30
CA VAL A 110 8.08 13.40 3.11
C VAL A 110 7.12 12.39 2.47
N LEU A 111 5.98 12.86 1.92
CA LEU A 111 5.06 11.98 1.22
C LEU A 111 5.70 11.33 -0.02
N GLN A 112 6.47 12.09 -0.80
CA GLN A 112 7.24 11.55 -1.93
C GLN A 112 8.28 10.51 -1.50
N LEU A 113 8.94 10.69 -0.35
CA LEU A 113 9.85 9.68 0.21
C LEU A 113 9.10 8.39 0.58
N ILE A 114 7.94 8.52 1.26
CA ILE A 114 7.09 7.39 1.58
C ILE A 114 6.71 6.63 0.31
N MET A 115 6.27 7.34 -0.74
CA MET A 115 5.89 6.70 -2.01
C MET A 115 7.02 5.86 -2.62
N LYS A 116 8.27 6.35 -2.58
CA LYS A 116 9.44 5.61 -3.07
C LYS A 116 9.71 4.35 -2.26
N ASP A 117 9.69 4.46 -0.94
CA ASP A 117 9.90 3.31 -0.07
C ASP A 117 8.77 2.27 -0.22
N LEU A 118 7.53 2.71 -0.39
CA LEU A 118 6.39 1.84 -0.68
C LEU A 118 6.50 1.15 -2.04
N PHE A 119 7.04 1.82 -3.06
CA PHE A 119 7.35 1.21 -4.34
C PHE A 119 8.40 0.10 -4.18
N ASP A 120 9.49 0.37 -3.46
CA ASP A 120 10.55 -0.60 -3.22
C ASP A 120 10.04 -1.84 -2.45
N ILE A 121 9.21 -1.65 -1.43
CA ILE A 121 8.54 -2.74 -0.70
C ILE A 121 7.69 -3.58 -1.67
N SER A 122 6.90 -2.94 -2.52
CA SER A 122 6.05 -3.64 -3.49
C SER A 122 6.87 -4.47 -4.48
N MET A 123 8.02 -3.95 -4.93
CA MET A 123 8.92 -4.64 -5.85
C MET A 123 9.67 -5.80 -5.19
N ASN A 124 10.13 -5.63 -3.96
CA ASN A 124 10.79 -6.70 -3.20
C ASN A 124 9.83 -7.88 -2.99
N GLY A 125 8.58 -7.60 -2.63
CA GLY A 125 7.54 -8.62 -2.51
C GLY A 125 7.30 -9.42 -3.80
N ILE A 126 7.30 -8.75 -4.95
CA ILE A 126 7.20 -9.42 -6.26
C ILE A 126 8.40 -10.33 -6.52
N VAL A 127 9.61 -9.85 -6.25
CA VAL A 127 10.85 -10.63 -6.46
C VAL A 127 10.91 -11.85 -5.55
N GLU A 128 10.47 -11.74 -4.30
CA GLU A 128 10.35 -12.88 -3.38
C GLU A 128 9.34 -13.90 -3.88
N GLY A 129 8.15 -13.45 -4.33
CA GLY A 129 7.15 -14.34 -4.93
C GLY A 129 7.68 -15.12 -6.14
N PHE A 130 8.48 -14.50 -7.00
CA PHE A 130 9.12 -15.21 -8.12
C PHE A 130 10.14 -16.25 -7.67
N LYS A 131 10.91 -15.98 -6.62
CA LYS A 131 11.85 -16.96 -6.05
C LYS A 131 11.10 -18.17 -5.50
N ASP A 132 10.00 -17.95 -4.81
CA ASP A 132 9.18 -19.02 -4.24
C ASP A 132 8.56 -19.92 -5.31
N VAL A 133 8.00 -19.33 -6.38
CA VAL A 133 7.50 -20.09 -7.55
C VAL A 133 8.61 -20.92 -8.19
N THR A 134 9.80 -20.33 -8.33
CA THR A 134 10.96 -21.02 -8.90
C THR A 134 11.39 -22.20 -8.05
N ASN A 135 11.42 -22.04 -6.72
CA ASN A 135 11.78 -23.11 -5.79
C ASN A 135 10.73 -24.23 -5.80
N ALA A 136 9.43 -23.88 -5.74
CA ALA A 136 8.36 -24.86 -5.85
C ALA A 136 8.43 -25.68 -7.15
N THR A 137 8.79 -25.03 -8.28
CA THR A 137 8.97 -25.71 -9.56
C THR A 137 10.16 -26.67 -9.54
N LYS A 138 11.27 -26.29 -8.89
CA LYS A 138 12.43 -27.18 -8.70
C LYS A 138 12.09 -28.39 -7.84
N ASP A 139 11.34 -28.20 -6.76
CA ASP A 139 10.93 -29.29 -5.88
C ASP A 139 10.02 -30.29 -6.60
N ILE A 140 9.09 -29.80 -7.42
CA ILE A 140 8.25 -30.64 -8.29
C ILE A 140 9.12 -31.44 -9.27
N ALA A 141 10.06 -30.78 -9.94
CA ALA A 141 10.95 -31.45 -10.91
C ALA A 141 11.81 -32.52 -10.23
N GLN A 142 12.31 -32.26 -9.03
CA GLN A 142 13.07 -33.23 -8.24
C GLN A 142 12.20 -34.42 -7.84
N GLY A 143 10.96 -34.18 -7.38
CA GLY A 143 10.02 -35.27 -7.05
C GLY A 143 9.70 -36.17 -8.25
N PHE A 144 9.57 -35.62 -9.46
CA PHE A 144 9.42 -36.43 -10.68
C PHE A 144 10.66 -37.27 -10.97
N LYS A 145 11.85 -36.70 -10.82
CA LYS A 145 13.11 -37.43 -11.02
C LYS A 145 13.22 -38.61 -10.05
N ASP A 146 12.95 -38.36 -8.77
CA ASP A 146 13.01 -39.38 -7.72
C ASP A 146 12.02 -40.54 -8.00
N LEU A 147 10.83 -40.22 -8.52
CA LEU A 147 9.84 -41.21 -8.94
C LEU A 147 10.35 -42.08 -10.10
N PHE A 148 10.93 -41.47 -11.15
CA PHE A 148 11.47 -42.22 -12.29
C PHE A 148 12.65 -43.09 -11.89
N ASP A 149 13.54 -42.59 -11.03
CA ASP A 149 14.67 -43.36 -10.51
C ASP A 149 14.18 -44.57 -9.68
N ALA A 150 13.13 -44.40 -8.88
CA ALA A 150 12.50 -45.49 -8.13
C ALA A 150 11.86 -46.54 -9.04
N LEU A 151 11.14 -46.12 -10.10
CA LEU A 151 10.55 -47.02 -11.08
C LEU A 151 11.61 -47.80 -11.87
N GLY A 152 12.67 -47.14 -12.33
CA GLY A 152 13.76 -47.78 -13.06
C GLY A 152 14.58 -48.79 -12.22
N ASN A 153 14.48 -48.72 -10.90
CA ASN A 153 15.07 -49.69 -9.98
C ASN A 153 14.13 -50.87 -9.64
N LEU A 154 12.82 -50.77 -9.92
CA LEU A 154 11.86 -51.87 -9.76
C LEU A 154 11.90 -52.87 -10.94
N ASP A 155 12.36 -52.43 -12.11
CA ASP A 155 12.53 -53.25 -13.32
C ASP A 155 13.89 -53.98 -13.40
N LYS A 156 14.71 -53.94 -12.33
CA LYS A 156 15.99 -54.65 -12.21
C LYS A 156 15.92 -55.78 -11.19
#